data_AF-A0AAU3KFD3-F1
#
_entry.id   AF-A0AAU3KFD3-F1
#
_cell.length_a   1.000
_cell.length_b   1.000
_cell.length_c   1.000
_cell.angle_alpha   90.00
_cell.angle_beta   90.00
_cell.angle_gamma   90.00
#
_symmetry.space_group_name_H-M   'P 1'
#
loop_
_entity.id
_entity.type
_entity.pdbx_description
1 polymer ?
#
loop_
_entity_poly.entity_id
_entity_poly.type
_entity_poly.pdbx_seq_one_letter_code
_entity_poly.pdbx_strand_id
1 'polypeptide(L)'
;MTDDPPSRLNPDAPRRFAMSGREVDYFIDIYCSDKGQHKPMVLTTARREMDGSHGMNHALRWFAPPSTARENEELDANFSYRSYVFRCPLCRRNPKISGDQWWEIVDRMAIEGFSALDLSMLEF
;
A
#
# COMPACT_ATOMS: atom_id res chain seq x y z
N MET A 1 -18.91 11.07 24.06
CA MET A 1 -17.53 11.04 23.54
C MET A 1 -17.65 11.43 22.08
N THR A 2 -17.29 12.66 21.75
CA THR A 2 -17.18 13.10 20.36
C THR A 2 -15.89 12.50 19.83
N ASP A 3 -16.01 11.40 19.07
CA ASP A 3 -14.95 10.96 18.17
C ASP A 3 -14.79 12.07 17.13
N ASP A 4 -13.85 12.99 17.38
CA ASP A 4 -13.38 13.87 16.31
C ASP A 4 -12.87 12.96 15.18
N PRO A 5 -13.36 13.14 13.93
CA PRO A 5 -12.84 12.36 12.82
C PRO A 5 -11.32 12.58 12.76
N PRO A 6 -10.53 11.53 12.48
CA PRO A 6 -9.08 11.67 12.49
C PRO A 6 -8.69 12.82 11.57
N SER A 7 -7.99 13.79 12.15
CA SER A 7 -7.50 14.96 11.43
C SER A 7 -6.71 14.52 10.18
N ARG A 8 -6.79 15.33 9.11
CA ARG A 8 -6.01 15.07 7.89
C ARG A 8 -4.54 14.84 8.24
N LEU A 9 -3.93 13.83 7.63
CA LEU A 9 -2.49 13.60 7.80
C LEU A 9 -1.66 14.76 7.24
N ASN A 10 -2.14 15.39 6.17
CA ASN A 10 -1.56 16.59 5.61
C ASN A 10 -2.68 17.63 5.34
N PRO A 11 -2.84 18.65 6.20
CA PRO A 11 -3.92 19.62 6.10
C PRO A 11 -3.80 20.54 4.88
N ASP A 12 -2.59 20.74 4.35
CA ASP A 12 -2.30 21.61 3.21
C ASP A 12 -2.46 20.89 1.86
N ALA A 13 -2.62 19.56 1.86
CA ALA A 13 -2.81 18.79 0.64
C ALA A 13 -4.17 19.09 0.00
N PRO A 14 -4.25 19.17 -1.35
CA PRO A 14 -5.53 19.36 -2.04
C PRO A 14 -6.48 18.20 -1.74
N ARG A 15 -7.78 18.49 -1.69
CA ARG A 15 -8.80 17.45 -1.45
C ARG A 15 -8.81 16.43 -2.58
N ARG A 16 -8.85 15.16 -2.23
CA ARG A 16 -8.93 14.04 -3.17
C ARG A 16 -10.11 13.15 -2.79
N PHE A 17 -10.70 12.48 -3.77
CA PHE A 17 -11.87 11.63 -3.57
C PHE A 17 -11.63 10.26 -4.20
N ALA A 18 -12.07 9.21 -3.52
CA ALA A 18 -12.16 7.87 -4.09
C ALA A 18 -13.32 7.80 -5.10
N MET A 19 -13.30 6.76 -5.95
CA MET A 19 -14.42 6.49 -6.87
C MET A 19 -15.78 6.32 -6.16
N SER A 20 -15.76 5.95 -4.88
CA SER A 20 -16.95 5.86 -4.02
C SER A 20 -17.52 7.22 -3.61
N GLY A 21 -16.86 8.33 -3.96
CA GLY A 21 -17.23 9.69 -3.54
C GLY A 21 -16.74 10.08 -2.13
N ARG A 22 -16.08 9.16 -1.42
CA ARG A 22 -15.50 9.46 -0.10
C ARG A 22 -14.22 10.27 -0.23
N GLU A 23 -14.06 11.23 0.66
CA GLU A 23 -12.84 12.02 0.74
C GLU A 23 -11.68 11.17 1.27
N VAL A 24 -10.50 11.40 0.71
CA VAL A 24 -9.29 10.61 0.93
C VAL A 24 -8.17 11.57 1.34
N ASP A 25 -7.42 11.18 2.36
CA ASP A 25 -6.22 11.90 2.79
C ASP A 25 -5.15 11.85 1.70
N TYR A 26 -4.86 10.64 1.20
CA TYR A 26 -3.85 10.45 0.18
C TYR A 26 -4.17 9.27 -0.75
N PHE A 27 -3.57 9.33 -1.93
CA PHE A 27 -3.29 8.17 -2.76
C PHE A 27 -1.79 8.12 -2.99
N ILE A 28 -1.18 6.96 -2.73
CA ILE A 28 0.21 6.67 -3.05
C ILE A 28 0.27 5.51 -4.03
N ASP A 29 0.82 5.76 -5.20
CA ASP A 29 1.04 4.72 -6.20
C ASP A 29 2.22 3.85 -5.78
N ILE A 30 1.97 2.55 -5.72
CA ILE A 30 2.96 1.55 -5.36
C ILE A 30 3.47 0.95 -6.66
N TYR A 31 4.75 1.11 -6.95
CA TYR A 31 5.36 0.57 -8.15
C TYR A 31 6.61 -0.24 -7.85
N CYS A 32 7.07 -0.97 -8.86
CA CYS A 32 8.36 -1.63 -8.86
C CYS A 32 9.16 -1.14 -10.06
N SER A 33 10.43 -0.80 -9.85
CA SER A 33 11.42 -0.60 -10.92
C SER A 33 12.54 -1.64 -10.93
N ASP A 34 12.55 -2.53 -9.93
CA ASP A 34 13.65 -3.47 -9.68
C ASP A 34 15.00 -2.75 -9.54
N LYS A 35 15.04 -1.64 -8.80
CA LYS A 35 16.19 -0.73 -8.70
C LYS A 35 16.63 -0.22 -10.09
N GLY A 36 15.67 0.05 -10.95
CA GLY A 36 15.87 0.53 -12.32
C GLY A 36 16.17 -0.53 -13.38
N GLN A 37 16.11 -1.83 -13.06
CA GLN A 37 16.34 -2.90 -14.05
C GLN A 37 15.19 -3.05 -15.05
N HIS A 38 13.99 -2.55 -14.74
CA HIS A 38 12.90 -2.45 -15.70
C HIS A 38 12.14 -1.13 -15.56
N LYS A 39 11.38 -0.77 -16.60
CA LYS A 39 10.52 0.43 -16.57
C LYS A 39 9.57 0.36 -15.36
N PRO A 40 9.39 1.45 -14.60
CA PRO A 40 8.48 1.47 -13.46
C PRO A 40 7.10 0.91 -13.82
N MET A 41 6.65 -0.05 -13.04
CA MET A 41 5.37 -0.72 -13.20
C MET A 41 4.56 -0.51 -11.94
N VAL A 42 3.42 0.18 -12.06
CA VAL A 42 2.46 0.34 -10.97
C VAL A 42 1.85 -1.04 -10.67
N LEU A 43 1.91 -1.41 -9.40
CA LEU A 43 1.40 -2.68 -8.87
C LEU A 43 0.02 -2.50 -8.22
N THR A 44 -0.19 -1.38 -7.55
CA THR A 44 -1.42 -1.04 -6.82
C THR A 44 -1.36 0.43 -6.39
N THR A 45 -2.44 0.97 -5.86
CA THR A 45 -2.46 2.30 -5.25
C THR A 45 -2.97 2.20 -3.83
N ALA A 46 -2.16 2.61 -2.86
CA ALA A 46 -2.55 2.71 -1.46
C ALA A 46 -3.38 3.98 -1.22
N ARG A 47 -4.40 3.88 -0.37
CA ARG A 47 -5.27 5.01 0.01
C ARG A 47 -5.57 4.98 1.50
N ARG A 48 -5.79 6.17 2.06
CA ARG A 48 -6.39 6.34 3.39
C ARG A 48 -7.59 7.28 3.30
N GLU A 49 -8.76 6.79 3.68
CA GLU A 49 -9.98 7.60 3.74
C GLU A 49 -9.95 8.51 4.98
N MET A 50 -10.77 9.57 4.99
CA MET A 50 -10.83 10.55 6.10
C MET A 50 -11.28 9.94 7.44
N ASP A 51 -11.86 8.74 7.45
CA ASP A 51 -12.19 7.99 8.67
C ASP A 51 -10.98 7.22 9.24
N GLY A 52 -9.81 7.36 8.60
CA GLY A 52 -8.57 6.68 8.95
C GLY A 52 -8.47 5.27 8.41
N SER A 53 -9.47 4.77 7.67
CA SER A 53 -9.42 3.45 7.08
C SER A 53 -8.45 3.40 5.90
N HIS A 54 -7.58 2.39 5.91
CA HIS A 54 -6.67 2.11 4.80
C HIS A 54 -7.29 1.16 3.79
N GLY A 55 -6.92 1.34 2.53
CA GLY A 55 -7.32 0.45 1.45
C GLY A 55 -6.34 0.48 0.30
N MET A 56 -6.49 -0.46 -0.62
CA MET A 56 -5.75 -0.43 -1.87
C MET A 56 -6.68 -0.55 -3.07
N ASN A 57 -6.44 0.28 -4.07
CA ASN A 57 -7.10 0.21 -5.37
C ASN A 57 -6.27 -0.60 -6.34
N HIS A 58 -6.96 -1.26 -7.28
CA HIS A 58 -6.30 -1.95 -8.41
C HIS A 58 -5.20 -2.92 -7.98
N ALA A 59 -5.38 -3.54 -6.81
CA ALA A 59 -4.58 -4.68 -6.37
C ALA A 59 -4.53 -5.71 -7.50
N LEU A 60 -3.43 -5.72 -8.26
CA LEU A 60 -3.24 -6.68 -9.34
C LEU A 60 -3.29 -8.09 -8.74
N ARG A 61 -3.58 -9.11 -9.55
CA ARG A 61 -3.52 -10.53 -9.13
C ARG A 61 -2.19 -10.91 -8.46
N TRP A 62 -1.15 -10.16 -8.78
CA TRP A 62 0.22 -10.31 -8.26
C TRP A 62 0.42 -9.66 -6.88
N PHE A 63 -0.59 -9.00 -6.33
CA PHE A 63 -0.63 -8.46 -4.98
C PHE A 63 -1.65 -9.26 -4.15
N ALA A 64 -1.25 -9.73 -2.97
CA ALA A 64 -2.13 -10.47 -2.07
C ALA A 64 -2.43 -9.65 -0.80
N PRO A 65 -3.67 -9.20 -0.58
CA PRO A 65 -4.10 -8.58 0.67
C PRO A 65 -4.31 -9.62 1.79
N PRO A 66 -4.36 -9.18 3.07
CA PRO A 66 -4.44 -10.05 4.25
C PRO A 66 -5.70 -10.95 4.34
N SER A 67 -6.73 -10.76 3.49
CA SER A 67 -7.96 -11.56 3.53
C SER A 67 -8.01 -12.73 2.53
N THR A 68 -7.07 -12.84 1.58
CA THR A 68 -7.09 -13.91 0.54
C THR A 68 -6.02 -14.98 0.76
N ALA A 69 -5.54 -15.16 1.99
CA ALA A 69 -4.42 -16.02 2.36
C ALA A 69 -4.55 -17.51 1.98
N ARG A 70 -5.75 -18.00 1.61
CA ARG A 70 -5.95 -19.41 1.23
C ARG A 70 -5.20 -19.84 -0.04
N GLU A 71 -4.79 -18.92 -0.91
CA GLU A 71 -3.95 -19.25 -2.08
C GLU A 71 -2.43 -19.13 -1.79
N ASN A 72 -2.04 -18.57 -0.63
CA ASN A 72 -0.63 -18.44 -0.24
C ASN A 72 -0.16 -19.57 0.70
N GLU A 73 -0.98 -20.58 0.95
CA GLU A 73 -0.68 -21.73 1.82
C GLU A 73 0.51 -22.59 1.34
N GLU A 74 1.01 -22.39 0.11
CA GLU A 74 2.22 -23.06 -0.38
C GLU A 74 3.54 -22.33 -0.01
N LEU A 75 3.51 -21.16 0.65
CA LEU A 75 4.71 -20.36 0.94
C LEU A 75 4.92 -20.13 2.44
N ASP A 76 5.56 -21.11 3.08
CA ASP A 76 6.14 -21.11 4.44
C ASP A 76 5.17 -21.05 5.63
N ALA A 77 5.36 -21.99 6.56
CA ALA A 77 4.60 -22.14 7.80
C ALA A 77 4.74 -20.97 8.81
N ASN A 78 5.53 -19.93 8.49
CA ASN A 78 5.70 -18.71 9.29
C ASN A 78 4.83 -17.53 8.80
N PHE A 79 3.89 -17.76 7.88
CA PHE A 79 3.06 -16.70 7.32
C PHE A 79 1.98 -16.24 8.32
N SER A 80 2.12 -15.01 8.83
CA SER A 80 1.02 -14.34 9.53
C SER A 80 -0.02 -13.89 8.50
N TYR A 81 -1.30 -14.18 8.75
CA TYR A 81 -2.46 -13.74 7.96
C TYR A 81 -2.55 -12.21 7.77
N ARG A 82 -1.67 -11.44 8.42
CA ARG A 82 -1.63 -9.97 8.35
C ARG A 82 -0.55 -9.41 7.43
N SER A 83 0.21 -10.24 6.70
CA SER A 83 1.30 -9.78 5.84
C SER A 83 0.86 -9.57 4.39
N TYR A 84 1.41 -8.53 3.76
CA TYR A 84 1.29 -8.28 2.33
C TYR A 84 2.43 -8.96 1.57
N VAL A 85 2.09 -9.52 0.42
CA VAL A 85 3.07 -10.03 -0.55
C VAL A 85 2.91 -9.26 -1.84
N PHE A 86 3.99 -8.63 -2.28
CA PHE A 86 4.03 -7.92 -3.55
C PHE A 86 4.80 -8.77 -4.56
N ARG A 87 4.17 -9.07 -5.70
CA ARG A 87 4.82 -9.76 -6.81
C ARG A 87 4.83 -8.81 -8.00
N CYS A 88 5.99 -8.59 -8.58
CA CYS A 88 6.10 -7.89 -9.86
C CYS A 88 6.24 -8.95 -10.97
N PRO A 89 5.47 -8.89 -12.07
CA PRO A 89 5.55 -9.90 -13.14
C PRO A 89 6.88 -9.85 -13.91
N LEU A 90 7.65 -8.77 -13.78
CA LEU A 90 8.97 -8.63 -14.41
C LEU A 90 10.11 -9.04 -13.47
N CYS A 91 9.88 -9.02 -12.15
CA CYS A 91 10.86 -9.41 -11.15
C CYS A 91 10.66 -10.86 -10.73
N ARG A 92 11.72 -11.46 -10.18
CA ARG A 92 11.61 -12.70 -9.40
C ARG A 92 11.47 -12.46 -7.90
N ARG A 93 11.50 -11.20 -7.47
CA ARG A 93 11.43 -10.79 -6.05
C ARG A 93 9.97 -10.77 -5.59
N ASN A 94 9.73 -11.35 -4.42
CA ASN A 94 8.42 -11.40 -3.75
C ASN A 94 8.54 -10.84 -2.33
N PRO A 95 8.79 -9.53 -2.15
CA PRO A 95 8.92 -8.97 -0.82
C PRO A 95 7.67 -9.20 0.01
N LYS A 96 7.90 -9.56 1.27
CA LYS A 96 6.87 -9.83 2.28
C LYS A 96 7.02 -8.78 3.37
N ILE A 97 5.92 -8.15 3.77
CA ILE A 97 5.91 -7.12 4.81
C ILE A 97 4.67 -7.27 5.68
N SER A 98 4.80 -7.05 6.99
CA SER A 98 3.62 -7.10 7.87
C SER A 98 2.69 -5.92 7.56
N GLY A 99 1.39 -6.11 7.78
CA GLY A 99 0.39 -5.07 7.49
C GLY A 99 0.60 -3.79 8.30
N ASP A 100 1.02 -3.92 9.55
CA ASP A 100 1.30 -2.77 10.43
C ASP A 100 2.52 -1.98 9.92
N GLN A 101 3.62 -2.67 9.62
CA GLN A 101 4.83 -2.04 9.07
C GLN A 101 4.57 -1.40 7.70
N TRP A 102 3.77 -2.08 6.87
CA TRP A 102 3.40 -1.57 5.56
C TRP A 102 2.67 -0.22 5.65
N TRP A 103 1.61 -0.15 6.46
CA TRP A 103 0.82 1.07 6.58
C TRP A 103 1.61 2.18 7.28
N GLU A 104 2.49 1.86 8.22
CA GLU A 104 3.40 2.85 8.82
C GLU A 104 4.30 3.51 7.76
N ILE A 105 4.88 2.72 6.85
CA ILE A 105 5.72 3.24 5.76
C ILE A 105 4.91 4.16 4.84
N VAL A 106 3.73 3.71 4.40
CA VAL A 106 2.89 4.47 3.47
C VAL A 106 2.40 5.78 4.10
N ASP A 107 1.94 5.74 5.36
CA ASP A 107 1.49 6.93 6.07
C ASP A 107 2.63 7.94 6.22
N ARG A 108 3.84 7.48 6.56
CA ARG A 108 5.03 8.35 6.65
C ARG A 108 5.34 9.01 5.32
N MET A 109 5.33 8.25 4.22
CA MET A 109 5.56 8.81 2.88
C MET A 109 4.51 9.86 2.50
N ALA A 110 3.25 9.64 2.86
CA ALA A 110 2.19 10.61 2.60
C ALA A 110 2.38 11.91 3.40
N ILE A 111 2.78 11.80 4.67
CA ILE A 111 3.12 12.94 5.53
C ILE A 111 4.28 13.74 4.94
N GLU A 112 5.30 13.04 4.42
CA GLU A 112 6.45 13.66 3.75
C GLU A 112 6.13 14.22 2.34
N GLY A 113 4.89 14.06 1.87
CA GLY A 113 4.41 14.64 0.61
C GLY A 113 4.71 13.80 -0.64
N PHE A 114 5.14 12.55 -0.48
CA PHE A 114 5.34 11.65 -1.61
C PHE A 114 4.00 11.17 -2.18
N SER A 115 3.92 11.09 -3.51
CA SER A 115 2.75 10.56 -4.22
C SER A 115 2.95 9.14 -4.73
N ALA A 116 4.15 8.58 -4.58
CA ALA A 116 4.48 7.24 -5.08
C ALA A 116 5.63 6.60 -4.27
N LEU A 117 5.59 5.28 -4.16
CA LEU A 117 6.59 4.45 -3.46
C LEU A 117 7.10 3.36 -4.42
N ASP A 118 8.42 3.31 -4.60
CA ASP A 118 9.10 2.19 -5.26
C ASP A 118 9.38 1.08 -4.24
N LEU A 119 8.67 -0.04 -4.33
CA LEU A 119 8.90 -1.17 -3.44
C LEU A 119 10.30 -1.74 -3.55
N SER A 120 10.93 -1.66 -4.71
CA SER A 120 12.26 -2.25 -4.92
C SER A 120 13.38 -1.55 -4.13
N MET A 121 13.07 -0.37 -3.57
CA MET A 121 13.94 0.44 -2.71
C MET A 121 13.76 0.14 -1.23
N LEU A 122 12.72 -0.59 -0.83
CA LEU A 122 12.57 -1.02 0.55
C LEU A 122 13.54 -2.17 0.85
N GLU A 123 14.11 -2.14 2.05
CA GLU A 123 14.93 -3.22 2.57
C GLU A 123 14.01 -4.27 3.20
N PHE A 124 14.04 -5.49 2.67
CA PHE A 124 13.24 -6.64 3.13
C PHE A 124 14.13 -7.82 3.46
#